data_AF-A0A7L5RVU6-F1
#
_entry.id   AF-A0A7L5RVU6-F1
#
_cell.length_a   1.000
_cell.length_b   1.000
_cell.length_c   1.000
_cell.angle_alpha   90.00
_cell.angle_beta   90.00
_cell.angle_gamma   90.00
#
_symmetry.space_group_name_H-M   'P 1'
#
loop_
_entity.id
_entity.type
_entity.pdbx_description
1 polymer ?
#
loop_
_entity_poly.entity_id
_entity_poly.type
_entity_poly.pdbx_seq_one_letter_code
_entity_poly.pdbx_strand_id
1 'polypeptide(L)' 'MKNRKLKVRPGFYDYQYSSARRREQYKASPAVPFILLKGYWLEKASFLINKPVNVEVREGQLILTVEGS' A
#
# COMPACT_ATOMS: atom_id res chain seq x y z
N MET A 1 16.86 11.50 -13.73
CA MET A 1 15.92 10.77 -12.85
C MET A 1 14.74 10.26 -13.67
N LYS A 2 14.34 9.00 -13.52
CA LYS A 2 13.09 8.50 -14.15
C LYS A 2 11.95 8.72 -13.16
N ASN A 3 11.10 9.70 -13.44
CA ASN A 3 9.90 9.97 -12.64
C ASN A 3 8.73 9.19 -13.21
N ARG A 4 8.01 8.45 -12.37
CA ARG A 4 6.80 7.72 -12.77
C ARG A 4 5.59 8.36 -12.10
N LYS A 5 4.58 8.74 -12.90
CA LYS A 5 3.29 9.21 -12.38
C LYS A 5 2.42 8.02 -12.05
N LEU A 6 1.86 7.99 -10.85
CA LEU A 6 0.91 6.99 -10.38
C LEU A 6 -0.45 7.63 -10.15
N LYS A 7 -1.50 6.83 -10.16
CA LYS A 7 -2.86 7.27 -9.84
C LYS A 7 -3.27 6.67 -8.51
N VAL A 8 -3.91 7.48 -7.66
CA VAL A 8 -4.68 6.98 -6.52
C VAL A 8 -5.94 6.33 -7.06
N ARG A 9 -6.24 5.12 -6.60
CA ARG A 9 -7.43 4.35 -6.97
C ARG A 9 -8.16 3.86 -5.72
N PRO A 10 -9.43 3.47 -5.82
CA PRO A 10 -10.10 2.73 -4.76
C PRO A 10 -9.37 1.40 -4.49
N GLY A 11 -9.12 1.12 -3.21
CA GLY A 11 -8.75 -0.18 -2.67
C GLY A 11 -9.71 -0.57 -1.55
N PHE A 12 -9.58 -1.79 -1.04
CA PHE A 12 -10.38 -2.32 0.05
C PHE A 12 -9.45 -3.10 0.97
N TYR A 13 -9.64 -3.02 2.28
CA TYR A 13 -8.92 -3.89 3.21
C TYR A 13 -9.32 -5.34 2.95
N ASP A 14 -8.35 -6.25 3.10
CA ASP A 14 -8.63 -7.67 3.11
C ASP A 14 -9.66 -7.97 4.20
N TYR A 15 -10.67 -8.75 3.84
CA TYR A 15 -11.79 -9.05 4.72
C TYR A 15 -11.29 -9.80 5.96
N GLN A 16 -11.26 -9.13 7.12
CA GLN A 16 -10.99 -9.79 8.39
C GLN A 16 -12.27 -10.45 8.90
N TYR A 17 -12.33 -11.78 8.83
CA TYR A 17 -13.39 -12.60 9.39
C TYR A 17 -13.33 -12.56 10.93
N SER A 18 -13.81 -11.47 11.54
CA SER A 18 -13.97 -11.40 13.00
C SER A 18 -15.40 -11.79 13.39
N SER A 19 -15.53 -12.64 14.41
CA SER A 19 -16.81 -13.15 14.92
C SER A 19 -17.75 -12.04 15.41
N ALA A 20 -17.22 -10.85 15.73
CA ALA A 20 -17.97 -9.67 16.14
C ALA A 20 -18.77 -9.01 14.99
N ARG A 21 -18.39 -9.23 13.72
CA ARG A 21 -19.03 -8.62 12.54
C ARG A 21 -20.18 -9.42 11.93
N ARG A 22 -20.60 -10.54 12.54
CA ARG A 22 -21.74 -11.35 12.03
C ARG A 22 -23.04 -10.57 11.87
N ARG A 23 -23.25 -9.48 12.61
CA ARG A 23 -24.47 -8.65 12.49
C ARG A 23 -24.36 -7.52 11.45
N GLU A 24 -23.18 -7.30 10.86
CA GLU A 24 -22.90 -6.26 9.86
C GLU A 24 -22.69 -6.86 8.45
N GLN A 25 -23.14 -8.10 8.22
CA GLN A 25 -22.91 -8.90 7.01
C GLN A 25 -23.35 -8.25 5.68
N TYR A 26 -24.07 -7.11 5.71
CA TYR A 26 -24.58 -6.42 4.53
C TYR A 26 -23.87 -5.09 4.22
N LYS A 27 -22.86 -4.66 4.99
CA LYS A 27 -22.10 -3.44 4.67
C LYS A 27 -20.84 -3.81 3.91
N ALA A 28 -20.78 -3.41 2.64
CA ALA A 28 -19.54 -3.42 1.88
C ALA A 28 -18.48 -2.61 2.64
N SER A 29 -17.28 -3.16 2.79
CA SER A 29 -16.15 -2.43 3.38
C SER A 29 -15.97 -1.10 2.64
N PRO A 30 -15.78 0.02 3.36
CA PRO A 30 -15.55 1.30 2.71
C PRO A 30 -14.30 1.22 1.83
N ALA A 31 -14.37 1.85 0.66
CA ALA A 31 -13.21 2.01 -0.19
C ALA A 31 -12.18 2.92 0.50
N VAL A 32 -10.90 2.59 0.32
CA VAL A 32 -9.77 3.36 0.85
C VAL A 32 -8.86 3.82 -0.28
N PRO A 33 -8.15 4.96 -0.14
CA PRO A 33 -7.14 5.37 -1.11
C PRO A 33 -6.03 4.33 -1.26
N PHE A 34 -5.70 3.95 -2.49
CA PHE A 34 -4.67 2.95 -2.78
C PHE A 34 -3.75 3.40 -3.91
N ILE A 35 -2.43 3.23 -3.72
CA ILE A 35 -1.40 3.45 -4.73
C ILE A 35 -0.77 2.10 -5.07
N LEU A 36 -0.86 1.69 -6.35
CA LEU A 36 -0.25 0.45 -6.80
C LEU A 36 1.23 0.67 -7.18
N LEU A 37 2.14 0.08 -6.40
CA LEU A 37 3.58 0.05 -6.65
C LEU A 37 4.00 -1.34 -7.14
N LYS A 38 4.15 -1.51 -8.45
CA LYS A 38 4.61 -2.78 -9.06
C LYS A 38 5.53 -2.53 -10.26
N GLY A 39 6.55 -3.38 -10.42
CA GLY A 39 7.34 -3.53 -11.63
C GLY A 39 8.85 -3.54 -11.40
N TYR A 40 9.60 -3.95 -12.43
CA TYR A 40 11.08 -4.07 -12.41
C TYR A 40 11.85 -2.80 -12.03
N TRP A 41 11.19 -1.64 -12.01
CA TRP A 41 11.81 -0.39 -11.57
C TRP A 41 11.99 -0.31 -10.05
N LEU A 42 11.19 -1.05 -9.27
CA LEU A 42 11.35 -1.18 -7.82
C LEU A 42 12.60 -1.98 -7.48
N GLU A 43 12.83 -3.08 -8.19
CA GLU A 43 14.03 -3.90 -8.06
C GLU A 43 15.31 -3.10 -8.37
N LYS A 44 15.29 -2.28 -9.44
CA LYS A 44 16.37 -1.34 -9.76
C LYS A 44 16.62 -0.28 -8.69
N ALA A 45 15.64 -0.04 -7.81
CA ALA A 45 15.73 0.86 -6.67
C ALA A 45 15.92 0.10 -5.34
N SER A 46 16.32 -1.18 -5.39
CA SER A 46 16.61 -2.05 -4.24
C SER A 46 15.40 -2.46 -3.39
N PHE A 47 14.17 -2.21 -3.85
CA PHE A 47 12.94 -2.75 -3.25
C PHE A 47 12.76 -4.21 -3.67
N LEU A 48 13.57 -5.09 -3.09
CA LEU A 48 13.57 -6.53 -3.38
C LEU A 48 12.45 -7.25 -2.62
N ILE A 49 12.07 -8.44 -3.11
CA ILE A 49 11.14 -9.33 -2.42
C ILE A 49 11.68 -9.64 -1.02
N ASN A 50 10.81 -9.60 0.00
CA ASN A 50 11.14 -9.83 1.41
C ASN A 50 12.07 -8.79 2.07
N LYS A 51 12.45 -7.69 1.38
CA LYS A 51 13.13 -6.58 2.07
C LYS A 51 12.12 -5.74 2.87
N PRO A 52 12.40 -5.42 4.14
CA PRO A 52 11.58 -4.49 4.90
C PRO A 52 11.64 -3.08 4.27
N VAL A 53 10.50 -2.42 4.28
CA VAL A 53 10.32 -1.07 3.76
C VAL A 53 9.74 -0.22 4.86
N ASN A 54 10.41 0.90 5.15
CA ASN A 54 9.89 1.93 6.03
C ASN A 54 9.03 2.91 5.22
N VAL A 55 7.94 3.36 5.83
CA VAL A 55 7.00 4.34 5.26
C VAL A 55 6.88 5.51 6.22
N GLU A 56 7.42 6.65 5.82
CA GLU A 56 7.20 7.91 6.53
C GLU A 56 6.03 8.66 5.89
N VAL A 57 5.11 9.15 6.74
CA VAL A 57 3.92 9.89 6.32
C VAL A 57 4.01 11.33 6.83
N ARG A 58 3.86 12.28 5.90
CA ARG A 58 3.77 13.71 6.18
C ARG A 58 2.61 14.31 5.37
N GLU A 59 2.25 15.55 5.65
CA GLU A 59 1.22 16.25 4.86
C GLU A 59 1.60 16.27 3.37
N GLY A 60 0.73 15.71 2.53
CA GLY A 60 0.93 15.64 1.07
C GLY A 60 2.07 14.74 0.59
N GLN A 61 2.73 13.97 1.46
CA GLN A 61 3.94 13.23 1.12
C GLN A 61 4.02 11.86 1.79
N LEU A 62 4.44 10.86 1.01
CA LEU A 62 4.86 9.54 1.48
C LEU A 62 6.32 9.34 1.06
N ILE A 63 7.18 8.98 2.01
CA ILE A 63 8.57 8.63 1.75
C ILE A 63 8.75 7.14 2.01
N LEU A 64 9.19 6.41 1.00
CA LEU A 64 9.43 4.97 1.04
C LEU A 64 10.93 4.74 1.03
N THR A 65 11.45 4.03 2.03
CA THR A 65 12.86 3.67 2.12
C THR A 65 13.01 2.18 2.38
N VAL A 66 13.98 1.55 1.73
CA VAL A 66 14.40 0.19 2.09
C VAL A 66 15.34 0.30 3.29
N GLU A 67 15.18 -0.56 4.28
CA GLU A 67 16.15 -0.59 5.38
C GLU A 67 17.51 -1.04 4.83
N GLY A 68 18.55 -0.29 5.18
CA GLY A 68 19.94 -0.63 4.86
C GLY A 68 20.32 -1.94 5.53
N SER A 69 21.08 -2.76 4.81
CA SER A 69 21.76 -3.94 5.37
C SER A 69 23.03 -3.51 6.09
#